data_AF-A0A5C5VWM4-F1
#
_entry.id   AF-A0A5C5VWM4-F1
#
_cell.length_a   1.000
_cell.length_b   1.000
_cell.length_c   1.000
_cell.angle_alpha   90.00
_cell.angle_beta   90.00
_cell.angle_gamma   90.00
#
_symmetry.space_group_name_H-M   'P 1'
#
loop_
_entity.id
_entity.type
_entity.pdbx_description
1 polymer ?
#
loop_
_entity_poly.entity_id
_entity_poly.type
_entity_poly.pdbx_seq_one_letter_code
_entity_poly.pdbx_strand_id
1 'polypeptide(L)'
;MFTENPWRHSKPLRAAPRGRRTPPAAPVEADTSPVAVEHSWIKFKVVNNDDGAPLSGILLKVTQPNGRRFDFTTRPDGVVEVDEIDAGACGVTCDLTDARITDTYDFVAVANERVEPDDASTATPTIRMDRAVRIAQIEPHKVASGETLESLAQGAGMTWQQLALFNFGTQIPSEINEFLRDQVGCTQRTTDGNNYRFDDADDPGIVFIPAVWQQADLATDQQHIIRVKAFGGLQLCIRLACDPAAAESMDDRFVLTSTDGTYREEKTVSDDERPGDDYVDLHFSGLKSDASYTLQVFESEGAAPVTIFENVPYARLAGLSPHTAESRDEDLVLEAADAEFAEDAPEDGAADAGEA
;
A
#
# COMPACT_ATOMS: atom_id res chain seq x y z
N MET A 1 -16.59 37.58 -113.50
CA MET A 1 -16.16 38.01 -112.15
C MET A 1 -15.50 36.78 -111.52
N PHE A 2 -14.28 36.36 -111.86
CA PHE A 2 -12.96 37.00 -111.86
C PHE A 2 -12.54 37.59 -110.52
N THR A 3 -11.91 36.74 -109.70
CA THR A 3 -10.70 37.06 -108.91
C THR A 3 -9.99 35.76 -108.54
N GLU A 4 -9.03 35.35 -109.35
CA GLU A 4 -7.90 34.50 -108.92
C GLU A 4 -6.72 35.44 -108.67
N ASN A 5 -6.06 35.32 -107.51
CA ASN A 5 -4.86 36.09 -107.19
C ASN A 5 -3.75 35.15 -106.68
N PRO A 6 -2.62 35.00 -107.41
CA PRO A 6 -1.52 34.14 -107.02
C PRO A 6 -0.25 34.96 -106.73
N TRP A 7 0.23 35.08 -105.49
CA TRP A 7 1.62 35.52 -105.24
C TRP A 7 2.23 34.87 -103.98
N ARG A 8 3.41 34.29 -104.20
CA ARG A 8 4.33 33.71 -103.22
C ARG A 8 4.95 34.82 -102.36
N HIS A 9 4.97 34.64 -101.04
CA HIS A 9 5.93 35.35 -100.17
C HIS A 9 6.65 34.37 -99.23
N SER A 10 7.95 34.25 -99.52
CA SER A 10 9.11 34.08 -98.65
C SER A 10 8.91 33.56 -97.22
N LYS A 11 9.47 32.37 -96.96
CA LYS A 11 9.66 31.78 -95.62
C LYS A 11 10.52 32.73 -94.76
N PRO A 12 10.08 33.12 -93.55
CA PRO A 12 10.97 33.76 -92.58
C PRO A 12 11.98 32.74 -92.01
N LEU A 13 13.23 33.16 -91.89
CA LEU A 13 14.30 32.46 -91.18
C LEU A 13 13.87 32.18 -89.74
N ARG A 14 13.83 30.89 -89.37
CA ARG A 14 13.63 30.46 -87.97
C ARG A 14 14.81 30.92 -87.13
N ALA A 15 14.54 31.84 -86.19
CA ALA A 15 15.47 32.14 -85.11
C ALA A 15 15.67 30.89 -84.23
N ALA A 16 16.92 30.63 -83.86
CA ALA A 16 17.27 29.54 -82.97
C ALA A 16 16.57 29.69 -81.60
N PRO A 17 16.08 28.59 -81.00
CA PRO A 17 15.47 28.62 -79.68
C PRO A 17 16.48 29.13 -78.66
N ARG A 18 16.11 30.20 -77.93
CA ARG A 18 16.87 30.69 -76.78
C ARG A 18 17.01 29.53 -75.80
N GLY A 19 18.25 29.20 -75.45
CA GLY A 19 18.57 28.14 -74.50
C GLY A 19 17.76 28.30 -73.23
N ARG A 20 17.00 27.25 -72.88
CA ARG A 20 16.44 27.07 -71.54
C ARG A 20 17.61 27.14 -70.56
N ARG A 21 17.71 28.22 -69.79
CA ARG A 21 18.51 28.21 -68.58
C ARG A 21 17.84 27.21 -67.65
N THR A 22 18.50 26.09 -67.41
CA THR A 22 18.15 25.17 -66.34
C THR A 22 18.08 26.00 -65.05
N PRO A 23 16.96 25.98 -64.30
CA PRO A 23 16.93 26.55 -62.96
C PRO A 23 18.09 25.97 -62.15
N PRO A 24 18.78 26.78 -61.32
CA PRO A 24 19.77 26.24 -60.39
C PRO A 24 19.12 25.13 -59.59
N ALA A 25 19.80 23.98 -59.48
CA ALA A 25 19.34 22.89 -58.64
C ALA A 25 19.05 23.43 -57.24
N ALA A 26 17.89 23.09 -56.69
CA ALA A 26 17.58 23.41 -55.30
C ALA A 26 18.75 22.91 -54.42
N PRO A 27 19.17 23.68 -53.39
CA PRO A 27 20.19 23.22 -52.47
C PRO A 27 19.76 21.85 -51.96
N VAL A 28 20.61 20.84 -52.16
CA VAL A 28 20.40 19.52 -51.59
C VAL A 28 20.40 19.74 -50.08
N GLU A 29 19.23 19.61 -49.46
CA GLU A 29 19.10 19.67 -48.00
C GLU A 29 20.09 18.66 -47.44
N ALA A 30 21.04 19.16 -46.64
CA ALA A 30 22.06 18.33 -46.05
C ALA A 30 21.35 17.26 -45.22
N ASP A 31 21.64 16.01 -45.57
CA ASP A 31 21.24 14.82 -44.83
C ASP A 31 21.76 14.96 -43.40
N THR A 32 20.94 15.52 -42.51
CA THR A 32 21.24 15.58 -41.09
C THR A 32 21.17 14.16 -40.60
N SER A 33 22.32 13.51 -40.51
CA SER A 33 22.45 12.20 -39.88
C SER A 33 21.71 12.26 -38.54
N PRO A 34 20.83 11.28 -38.25
CA PRO A 34 20.04 11.31 -37.03
C PRO A 34 21.00 11.43 -35.84
N VAL A 35 20.77 12.45 -35.01
CA VAL A 35 21.50 12.61 -33.75
C VAL A 35 21.28 11.33 -32.95
N ALA A 36 22.36 10.62 -32.62
CA ALA A 36 22.27 9.43 -31.78
C ALA A 36 21.62 9.84 -30.45
N VAL A 37 20.47 9.26 -30.14
CA VAL A 37 19.81 9.46 -28.86
C VAL A 37 20.65 8.70 -27.84
N GLU A 38 21.30 9.41 -26.93
CA GLU A 38 21.99 8.78 -25.81
C GLU A 38 20.94 8.20 -24.87
N HIS A 39 20.92 6.88 -24.76
CA HIS A 39 20.12 6.16 -23.80
C HIS A 39 20.80 6.19 -22.43
N SER A 40 20.00 6.36 -21.39
CA SER A 40 20.39 6.36 -19.98
C SER A 40 19.78 5.17 -19.25
N TRP A 41 20.09 5.03 -17.96
CA TRP A 41 19.58 3.99 -17.08
C TRP A 41 19.18 4.57 -15.72
N ILE A 42 18.34 3.86 -14.97
CA ILE A 42 18.07 4.19 -13.57
C ILE A 42 17.85 2.92 -12.76
N LYS A 43 18.31 2.91 -11.50
CA LYS A 43 18.18 1.78 -10.59
C LYS A 43 17.51 2.19 -9.29
N PHE A 44 16.54 1.40 -8.84
CA PHE A 44 15.91 1.55 -7.54
C PHE A 44 16.22 0.31 -6.71
N LYS A 45 16.74 0.48 -5.50
CA LYS A 45 16.93 -0.61 -4.52
C LYS A 45 16.06 -0.33 -3.32
N VAL A 46 15.10 -1.20 -3.03
CA VAL A 46 14.25 -1.08 -1.84
C VAL A 46 14.83 -1.94 -0.72
N VAL A 47 15.01 -1.34 0.45
CA VAL A 47 15.58 -2.00 1.63
C VAL A 47 14.75 -1.71 2.88
N ASN A 48 14.75 -2.66 3.81
CA ASN A 48 14.27 -2.44 5.15
C ASN A 48 15.20 -1.42 5.84
N ASN A 49 14.60 -0.42 6.48
CA ASN A 49 15.30 0.65 7.17
C ASN A 49 16.17 0.14 8.33
N ASP A 50 15.69 -0.85 9.08
CA ASP A 50 16.25 -1.24 10.36
C ASP A 50 17.52 -2.10 10.21
N ASP A 51 17.55 -3.01 9.24
CA ASP A 51 18.66 -3.95 8.99
C ASP A 51 19.34 -3.78 7.62
N GLY A 52 18.79 -2.94 6.74
CA GLY A 52 19.27 -2.76 5.37
C GLY A 52 19.00 -3.94 4.44
N ALA A 53 18.23 -4.95 4.87
CA ALA A 53 17.93 -6.13 4.08
C ALA A 53 17.13 -5.76 2.83
N PRO A 54 17.44 -6.33 1.65
CA PRO A 54 16.70 -6.05 0.43
C PRO A 54 15.27 -6.60 0.49
N LEU A 55 14.32 -5.84 -0.06
CA LEU A 55 12.90 -6.23 -0.07
C LEU A 55 12.41 -6.53 -1.49
N SER A 56 12.01 -7.79 -1.70
CA SER A 56 11.48 -8.30 -2.97
C SER A 56 9.97 -8.16 -3.07
N GLY A 57 9.41 -8.18 -4.28
CA GLY A 57 7.97 -8.24 -4.50
C GLY A 57 7.25 -6.89 -4.41
N ILE A 58 7.99 -5.77 -4.30
CA ILE A 58 7.42 -4.43 -4.17
C ILE A 58 7.09 -3.87 -5.55
N LEU A 59 5.84 -3.46 -5.73
CA LEU A 59 5.36 -2.84 -6.97
C LEU A 59 5.78 -1.37 -7.04
N LEU A 60 6.48 -0.98 -8.10
CA LEU A 60 6.93 0.39 -8.37
C LEU A 60 6.43 0.83 -9.74
N LYS A 61 5.73 1.97 -9.80
CA LYS A 61 5.34 2.64 -11.05
C LYS A 61 6.34 3.75 -11.36
N VAL A 62 7.17 3.53 -12.37
CA VAL A 62 8.22 4.44 -12.79
C VAL A 62 7.72 5.31 -13.95
N THR A 63 7.80 6.63 -13.78
CA THR A 63 7.54 7.63 -14.81
C THR A 63 8.86 8.14 -15.37
N GLN A 64 9.10 7.93 -16.66
CA GLN A 64 10.30 8.38 -17.37
C GLN A 64 10.25 9.90 -17.66
N PRO A 65 11.38 10.54 -18.04
CA PRO A 65 11.41 11.97 -18.38
C PRO A 65 10.48 12.35 -19.55
N ASN A 66 10.21 11.42 -20.46
CA ASN A 66 9.25 11.59 -21.56
C ASN A 66 7.77 11.44 -21.14
N GLY A 67 7.49 11.17 -19.85
CA GLY A 67 6.15 10.99 -19.30
C GLY A 67 5.57 9.58 -19.45
N ARG A 68 6.27 8.63 -20.10
CA ARG A 68 5.83 7.22 -20.17
C ARG A 68 5.93 6.58 -18.80
N ARG A 69 4.97 5.71 -18.50
CA ARG A 69 4.86 5.00 -17.22
C ARG A 69 4.97 3.49 -17.41
N PHE A 70 5.66 2.84 -16.48
CA PHE A 70 5.88 1.40 -16.48
C PHE A 70 5.79 0.86 -15.06
N ASP A 71 5.26 -0.34 -14.93
CA ASP A 71 5.10 -1.02 -13.65
C ASP A 71 6.19 -2.10 -13.53
N PHE A 72 6.89 -2.10 -12.40
CA PHE A 72 7.95 -3.05 -12.09
C PHE A 72 7.75 -3.66 -10.72
N THR A 73 8.28 -4.86 -10.52
CA THR A 73 8.32 -5.50 -9.20
C THR A 73 9.78 -5.72 -8.79
N THR A 74 10.14 -5.39 -7.54
CA THR A 74 11.50 -5.62 -7.05
C THR A 74 11.86 -7.11 -7.07
N ARG A 75 13.08 -7.40 -7.53
CA ARG A 75 13.67 -8.75 -7.57
C ARG A 75 14.03 -9.24 -6.14
N PRO A 76 14.49 -10.51 -5.97
CA PRO A 76 14.95 -11.03 -4.68
C PRO A 76 16.06 -10.22 -3.99
N ASP A 77 16.84 -9.46 -4.76
CA ASP A 77 17.88 -8.53 -4.28
C ASP A 77 17.35 -7.12 -3.98
N GLY A 78 16.04 -6.92 -4.06
CA GLY A 78 15.35 -5.65 -3.84
C GLY A 78 15.48 -4.64 -4.97
N VAL A 79 15.98 -5.05 -6.15
CA VAL A 79 16.35 -4.12 -7.23
C VAL A 79 15.34 -4.13 -8.38
N VAL A 80 14.99 -2.92 -8.84
CA VAL A 80 14.43 -2.62 -10.17
C VAL A 80 15.47 -1.84 -10.96
N GLU A 81 15.73 -2.25 -12.20
CA GLU A 81 16.65 -1.59 -13.12
C GLU A 81 15.92 -1.33 -14.43
N VAL A 82 15.99 -0.10 -14.92
CA VAL A 82 15.34 0.34 -16.15
C VAL A 82 16.40 0.93 -17.05
N ASP A 83 16.66 0.24 -18.17
CA ASP A 83 17.60 0.64 -19.19
C ASP A 83 16.88 1.29 -20.39
N GLU A 84 17.66 1.83 -21.32
CA GLU A 84 17.18 2.39 -22.59
C GLU A 84 16.18 3.57 -22.42
N ILE A 85 16.32 4.35 -21.35
CA ILE A 85 15.46 5.50 -21.05
C ILE A 85 16.07 6.82 -21.50
N ASP A 86 15.24 7.85 -21.66
CA ASP A 86 15.73 9.20 -21.89
C ASP A 86 16.48 9.71 -20.64
N ALA A 87 17.58 10.44 -20.85
CA ALA A 87 18.29 11.10 -19.76
C ALA A 87 17.39 12.20 -19.13
N GLY A 88 17.39 12.31 -17.80
CA GLY A 88 16.63 13.35 -17.11
C GLY A 88 16.16 12.96 -15.71
N ALA A 89 15.00 13.49 -15.32
CA ALA A 89 14.36 13.22 -14.04
C ALA A 89 13.25 12.17 -14.20
N CYS A 90 13.35 11.10 -13.41
CA CYS A 90 12.30 10.11 -13.28
C CYS A 90 11.44 10.38 -12.04
N GLY A 91 10.19 9.91 -12.08
CA GLY A 91 9.34 9.76 -10.91
C GLY A 91 9.12 8.29 -10.58
N VAL A 92 8.91 7.98 -9.32
CA VAL A 92 8.48 6.65 -8.86
C VAL A 92 7.29 6.82 -7.91
N THR A 93 6.32 5.93 -8.04
CA THR A 93 5.11 5.92 -7.21
C THR A 93 4.74 4.48 -6.86
N CYS A 94 3.96 4.29 -5.81
CA CYS A 94 3.34 3.01 -5.50
C CYS A 94 1.84 3.24 -5.31
N ASP A 95 0.99 2.52 -6.05
CA ASP A 95 -0.46 2.65 -5.89
C ASP A 95 -0.95 1.83 -4.70
N LEU A 96 -2.05 2.28 -4.07
CA LEU A 96 -2.63 1.60 -2.91
C LEU A 96 -3.86 0.77 -3.28
N THR A 97 -3.97 0.34 -4.54
CA THR A 97 -5.10 -0.49 -4.98
C THR A 97 -5.02 -1.84 -4.26
N ASP A 98 -6.09 -2.19 -3.56
CA ASP A 98 -6.24 -3.41 -2.74
C ASP A 98 -5.14 -3.59 -1.67
N ALA A 99 -4.50 -2.49 -1.26
CA ALA A 99 -3.45 -2.52 -0.25
C ALA A 99 -4.01 -2.89 1.12
N ARG A 100 -3.21 -3.63 1.89
CA ARG A 100 -3.46 -4.00 3.29
C ARG A 100 -2.28 -3.53 4.12
N ILE A 101 -2.52 -3.23 5.39
CA ILE A 101 -1.44 -2.86 6.31
C ILE A 101 -0.36 -3.97 6.39
N THR A 102 -0.77 -5.23 6.30
CA THR A 102 0.12 -6.40 6.33
C THR A 102 1.00 -6.58 5.10
N ASP A 103 0.65 -5.96 3.97
CA ASP A 103 1.42 -6.01 2.71
C ASP A 103 1.96 -4.63 2.28
N THR A 104 1.92 -3.65 3.18
CA THR A 104 2.36 -2.27 2.94
C THR A 104 3.46 -1.86 3.90
N TYR A 105 4.57 -1.36 3.34
CA TYR A 105 5.63 -0.74 4.11
C TYR A 105 5.44 0.78 4.18
N ASP A 106 5.76 1.37 5.33
CA ASP A 106 5.84 2.81 5.51
C ASP A 106 7.16 3.36 4.94
N PHE A 107 7.07 4.44 4.19
CA PHE A 107 8.20 5.11 3.58
C PHE A 107 9.01 5.89 4.62
N VAL A 108 10.33 5.68 4.62
CA VAL A 108 11.23 6.40 5.52
C VAL A 108 12.03 7.46 4.78
N ALA A 109 12.78 7.09 3.74
CA ALA A 109 13.65 8.01 3.01
C ALA A 109 14.07 7.47 1.63
N VAL A 110 14.52 8.38 0.76
CA VAL A 110 15.32 8.04 -0.43
C VAL A 110 16.74 8.56 -0.23
N ALA A 111 17.74 7.71 -0.46
CA ALA A 111 19.15 8.05 -0.38
C ALA A 111 19.90 7.68 -1.66
N ASN A 112 20.95 8.45 -1.99
CA ASN A 112 21.81 8.20 -3.14
C ASN A 112 23.09 7.42 -2.75
N GLU A 113 23.24 7.05 -1.48
CA GLU A 113 24.46 6.37 -1.03
C GLU A 113 24.55 4.98 -1.63
N ARG A 114 25.71 4.67 -2.21
CA ARG A 114 26.07 3.31 -2.58
C ARG A 114 26.27 2.52 -1.28
N VAL A 115 25.24 1.83 -0.84
CA VAL A 115 25.40 0.76 0.15
C VAL A 115 26.22 -0.32 -0.56
N GLU A 116 27.52 -0.37 -0.26
CA GLU A 116 28.36 -1.49 -0.65
C GLU A 116 27.68 -2.76 -0.11
N PRO A 117 27.52 -3.80 -0.94
CA PRO A 117 26.90 -5.03 -0.47
C PRO A 117 27.76 -5.55 0.69
N ASP A 118 27.20 -5.60 1.89
CA ASP A 118 27.79 -6.39 2.95
C ASP A 118 27.72 -7.85 2.47
N ASP A 119 28.90 -8.42 2.17
CA ASP A 119 29.12 -9.81 1.75
C ASP A 119 28.78 -10.77 2.91
N ALA A 120 27.54 -10.77 3.38
CA ALA A 120 26.89 -11.84 4.14
C ALA A 120 25.55 -11.37 4.69
N SER A 121 24.48 -11.56 3.94
CA SER A 121 23.20 -11.85 4.58
C SER A 121 22.53 -12.99 3.84
N THR A 122 22.51 -14.14 4.50
CA THR A 122 21.81 -15.34 4.08
C THR A 122 20.36 -15.00 3.79
N ALA A 123 19.94 -15.30 2.55
CA ALA A 123 18.59 -15.09 2.04
C ALA A 123 17.53 -15.43 3.09
N THR A 124 16.77 -14.41 3.50
CA THR A 124 15.54 -14.58 4.27
C THR A 124 14.62 -15.51 3.48
N PRO A 125 13.95 -16.48 4.12
CA PRO A 125 13.00 -17.35 3.43
C PRO A 125 12.01 -16.50 2.66
N THR A 126 11.97 -16.68 1.34
CA THR A 126 11.05 -16.01 0.44
C THR A 126 9.64 -16.50 0.78
N ILE A 127 8.95 -15.80 1.69
CA ILE A 127 7.51 -15.96 1.83
C ILE A 127 6.95 -15.56 0.47
N ARG A 128 6.40 -16.53 -0.25
CA ARG A 128 5.65 -16.26 -1.48
C ARG A 128 4.39 -15.53 -1.05
N MET A 129 4.49 -14.22 -0.93
CA MET A 129 3.34 -13.35 -1.01
C MET A 129 2.86 -13.49 -2.46
N ASP A 130 1.77 -14.22 -2.64
CA ASP A 130 0.97 -14.24 -3.86
C ASP A 130 0.41 -12.85 -4.23
N ARG A 131 0.40 -11.94 -3.24
CA ARG A 131 0.06 -10.53 -3.38
C ARG A 131 1.31 -9.66 -3.55
N ALA A 132 1.22 -8.67 -4.43
CA ALA A 132 2.27 -7.67 -4.57
C ALA A 132 2.34 -6.78 -3.31
N VAL A 133 3.54 -6.41 -2.90
CA VAL A 133 3.82 -5.58 -1.71
C VAL A 133 3.82 -4.10 -2.12
N ARG A 134 3.41 -3.20 -1.20
CA ARG A 134 3.29 -1.75 -1.44
C ARG A 134 4.19 -0.90 -0.54
N ILE A 135 4.38 0.35 -0.95
CA ILE A 135 4.98 1.43 -0.15
C ILE A 135 3.95 2.54 -0.01
N ALA A 136 3.72 3.02 1.20
CA ALA A 136 2.83 4.15 1.49
C ALA A 136 3.53 5.14 2.43
N GLN A 137 2.97 6.34 2.57
CA GLN A 137 3.18 7.14 3.78
C GLN A 137 2.05 6.80 4.74
N ILE A 138 2.35 6.29 5.93
CA ILE A 138 1.30 5.83 6.84
C ILE A 138 1.28 6.69 8.10
N GLU A 139 0.12 7.30 8.36
CA GLU A 139 -0.11 8.11 9.55
C GLU A 139 -0.97 7.34 10.57
N PRO A 140 -0.49 7.11 11.81
CA PRO A 140 -1.36 6.68 12.89
C PRO A 140 -2.25 7.84 13.33
N HIS A 141 -3.55 7.74 13.06
CA HIS A 141 -4.54 8.74 13.42
C HIS A 141 -5.28 8.32 14.69
N LYS A 142 -5.26 9.19 15.70
CA LYS A 142 -6.08 9.05 16.90
C LYS A 142 -7.49 9.53 16.57
N VAL A 143 -8.43 8.61 16.59
CA VAL A 143 -9.83 8.89 16.28
C VAL A 143 -10.43 9.85 17.31
N ALA A 144 -11.33 10.69 16.82
CA ALA A 144 -12.02 11.70 17.61
C ALA A 144 -13.54 11.58 17.52
N SER A 145 -14.25 12.11 18.51
CA SER A 145 -15.70 12.13 18.54
C SER A 145 -16.25 12.89 17.32
N GLY A 146 -17.12 12.23 16.55
CA GLY A 146 -17.74 12.78 15.34
C GLY A 146 -17.00 12.47 14.04
N GLU A 147 -15.82 11.83 14.10
CA GLU A 147 -15.19 11.26 12.92
C GLU A 147 -15.88 9.95 12.49
N THR A 148 -15.74 9.61 11.22
CA THR A 148 -16.17 8.32 10.66
C THR A 148 -15.06 7.75 9.79
N LEU A 149 -15.13 6.44 9.48
CA LEU A 149 -14.20 5.85 8.49
C LEU A 149 -14.29 6.58 7.15
N GLU A 150 -15.46 7.10 6.79
CA GLU A 150 -15.66 7.87 5.57
C GLU A 150 -14.96 9.23 5.60
N SER A 151 -15.09 10.00 6.68
CA SER A 151 -14.40 11.30 6.78
C SER A 151 -12.88 11.14 6.75
N LEU A 152 -12.36 10.11 7.41
CA LEU A 152 -10.93 9.79 7.42
C LEU A 152 -10.44 9.33 6.03
N ALA A 153 -11.19 8.44 5.37
CA ALA A 153 -10.85 7.94 4.05
C ALA A 153 -10.89 9.05 2.98
N GLN A 154 -11.86 9.96 3.07
CA GLN A 154 -11.96 11.11 2.19
C GLN A 154 -10.73 12.02 2.31
N GLY A 155 -10.21 12.22 3.52
CA GLY A 155 -8.96 12.94 3.77
C GLY A 155 -7.75 12.32 3.05
N ALA A 156 -7.74 11.00 2.91
CA ALA A 156 -6.71 10.24 2.18
C ALA A 156 -7.00 10.05 0.68
N GLY A 157 -8.13 10.56 0.18
CA GLY A 157 -8.52 10.42 -1.23
C GLY A 157 -8.93 8.99 -1.62
N MET A 158 -9.48 8.21 -0.69
CA MET A 158 -9.99 6.86 -0.93
C MET A 158 -11.39 6.66 -0.33
N THR A 159 -12.03 5.53 -0.62
CA THR A 159 -13.32 5.19 -0.02
C THR A 159 -13.15 4.58 1.37
N TRP A 160 -14.18 4.63 2.20
CA TRP A 160 -14.13 4.00 3.52
C TRP A 160 -13.91 2.49 3.42
N GLN A 161 -14.41 1.81 2.37
CA GLN A 161 -14.16 0.39 2.15
C GLN A 161 -12.68 0.12 1.84
N GLN A 162 -11.99 1.03 1.15
CA GLN A 162 -10.56 0.91 0.90
C GLN A 162 -9.77 1.12 2.19
N LEU A 163 -10.17 2.10 3.02
CA LEU A 163 -9.53 2.32 4.32
C LEU A 163 -9.77 1.16 5.29
N ALA A 164 -10.98 0.59 5.31
CA ALA A 164 -11.32 -0.58 6.11
C ALA A 164 -10.58 -1.83 5.64
N LEU A 165 -10.50 -2.05 4.32
CA LEU A 165 -9.69 -3.13 3.75
C LEU A 165 -8.21 -2.96 4.13
N PHE A 166 -7.70 -1.73 4.10
CA PHE A 166 -6.32 -1.44 4.47
C PHE A 166 -6.04 -1.79 5.92
N ASN A 167 -6.86 -1.31 6.86
CA ASN A 167 -6.64 -1.50 8.29
C ASN A 167 -7.00 -2.90 8.78
N PHE A 168 -8.12 -3.44 8.31
CA PHE A 168 -8.77 -4.62 8.90
C PHE A 168 -8.77 -5.84 7.98
N GLY A 169 -8.35 -5.69 6.73
CA GLY A 169 -8.33 -6.79 5.75
C GLY A 169 -9.70 -7.21 5.24
N THR A 170 -10.77 -6.50 5.61
CA THR A 170 -12.16 -6.80 5.26
C THR A 170 -12.93 -5.54 4.84
N GLN A 171 -13.99 -5.74 4.06
CA GLN A 171 -14.96 -4.71 3.65
C GLN A 171 -16.37 -5.03 4.17
N ILE A 172 -16.51 -6.11 4.94
CA ILE A 172 -17.81 -6.60 5.42
C ILE A 172 -18.21 -5.77 6.65
N PRO A 173 -19.35 -5.04 6.64
CA PRO A 173 -19.71 -4.11 7.70
C PRO A 173 -19.73 -4.73 9.12
N SER A 174 -20.26 -5.95 9.26
CA SER A 174 -20.31 -6.63 10.56
C SER A 174 -18.92 -6.94 11.11
N GLU A 175 -17.99 -7.41 10.26
CA GLU A 175 -16.61 -7.69 10.66
C GLU A 175 -15.88 -6.38 10.99
N ILE A 176 -16.07 -5.33 10.19
CA ILE A 176 -15.50 -4.00 10.48
C ILE A 176 -15.94 -3.52 11.86
N ASN A 177 -17.23 -3.67 12.18
CA ASN A 177 -17.75 -3.28 13.48
C ASN A 177 -17.11 -4.05 14.65
N GLU A 178 -16.76 -5.33 14.44
CA GLU A 178 -15.98 -6.11 15.40
C GLU A 178 -14.55 -5.57 15.52
N PHE A 179 -13.88 -5.22 14.42
CA PHE A 179 -12.54 -4.61 14.45
C PHE A 179 -12.52 -3.22 15.11
N LEU A 180 -13.56 -2.41 14.92
CA LEU A 180 -13.70 -1.13 15.61
C LEU A 180 -13.73 -1.33 17.13
N ARG A 181 -14.47 -2.34 17.62
CA ARG A 181 -14.49 -2.68 19.04
C ARG A 181 -13.17 -3.29 19.51
N ASP A 182 -12.69 -4.33 18.84
CA ASP A 182 -11.63 -5.22 19.32
C ASP A 182 -10.22 -4.64 19.09
N GLN A 183 -9.99 -3.96 17.96
CA GLN A 183 -8.65 -3.46 17.58
C GLN A 183 -8.52 -1.95 17.75
N VAL A 184 -9.53 -1.18 17.34
CA VAL A 184 -9.50 0.28 17.51
C VAL A 184 -9.81 0.64 18.97
N GLY A 185 -10.56 -0.19 19.70
CA GLY A 185 -10.93 0.08 21.10
C GLY A 185 -12.15 0.97 21.24
N CYS A 186 -13.05 0.96 20.23
CA CYS A 186 -14.26 1.76 20.24
C CYS A 186 -15.23 1.28 21.34
N THR A 187 -15.60 2.16 22.25
CA THR A 187 -16.50 1.82 23.37
C THR A 187 -17.93 2.32 23.15
N GLN A 188 -18.09 3.38 22.35
CA GLN A 188 -19.38 4.00 22.12
C GLN A 188 -20.10 3.36 20.93
N ARG A 189 -21.43 3.25 21.05
CA ARG A 189 -22.31 2.80 19.96
C ARG A 189 -23.10 3.95 19.35
N THR A 190 -23.52 3.77 18.11
CA THR A 190 -24.50 4.61 17.43
C THR A 190 -25.85 4.60 18.15
N THR A 191 -26.71 5.58 17.85
CA THR A 191 -28.03 5.76 18.51
C THR A 191 -28.93 4.53 18.39
N ASP A 192 -28.83 3.79 17.28
CA ASP A 192 -29.54 2.55 17.04
C ASP A 192 -28.96 1.33 17.78
N GLY A 193 -27.78 1.47 18.39
CA GLY A 193 -27.09 0.45 19.17
C GLY A 193 -26.42 -0.66 18.34
N ASN A 194 -26.41 -0.53 17.00
CA ASN A 194 -25.93 -1.59 16.10
C ASN A 194 -24.44 -1.45 15.74
N ASN A 195 -23.94 -0.22 15.61
CA ASN A 195 -22.57 0.05 15.18
C ASN A 195 -21.76 0.74 16.30
N TYR A 196 -20.45 0.55 16.28
CA TYR A 196 -19.51 1.34 17.07
C TYR A 196 -19.19 2.64 16.34
N ARG A 197 -18.96 3.69 17.11
CA ARG A 197 -18.55 5.01 16.59
C ARG A 197 -17.29 5.46 17.30
N PHE A 198 -16.50 6.27 16.61
CA PHE A 198 -15.31 6.88 17.17
C PHE A 198 -15.67 7.88 18.28
N ASP A 199 -14.87 7.86 19.33
CA ASP A 199 -14.93 8.78 20.44
C ASP A 199 -13.52 9.12 20.94
N ASP A 200 -13.34 10.35 21.43
CA ASP A 200 -12.06 10.82 21.98
C ASP A 200 -11.54 9.95 23.13
N ALA A 201 -12.43 9.22 23.82
CA ALA A 201 -12.10 8.34 24.94
C ALA A 201 -11.69 6.91 24.53
N ASP A 202 -11.81 6.54 23.26
CA ASP A 202 -11.46 5.19 22.78
C ASP A 202 -9.96 4.91 22.97
N ASP A 203 -9.58 3.71 23.43
CA ASP A 203 -8.18 3.36 23.73
C ASP A 203 -7.87 1.97 23.15
N PRO A 204 -6.94 1.84 22.17
CA PRO A 204 -5.97 2.85 21.72
C PRO A 204 -6.56 3.95 20.84
N GLY A 205 -7.74 3.75 20.24
CA GLY A 205 -8.40 4.69 19.34
C GLY A 205 -7.59 5.00 18.09
N ILE A 206 -6.82 4.05 17.56
CA ILE A 206 -5.93 4.31 16.41
C ILE A 206 -6.48 3.67 15.14
N VAL A 207 -6.54 4.46 14.07
CA VAL A 207 -6.74 4.00 12.69
C VAL A 207 -5.57 4.49 11.86
N PHE A 208 -5.07 3.65 10.95
CA PHE A 208 -3.95 3.99 10.10
C PHE A 208 -4.43 4.55 8.77
N ILE A 209 -3.96 5.76 8.46
CA ILE A 209 -4.34 6.50 7.27
C ILE A 209 -3.19 6.45 6.26
N PRO A 210 -3.33 5.66 5.18
CA PRO A 210 -2.29 5.58 4.17
C PRO A 210 -2.45 6.69 3.13
N ALA A 211 -1.34 7.29 2.74
CA ALA A 211 -1.24 8.18 1.59
C ALA A 211 -0.34 7.56 0.52
N VAL A 212 -0.70 7.80 -0.75
CA VAL A 212 0.07 7.34 -1.91
C VAL A 212 1.49 7.89 -1.81
N TRP A 213 2.47 6.99 -1.75
CA TRP A 213 3.87 7.40 -1.80
C TRP A 213 4.28 7.74 -3.23
N GLN A 214 4.91 8.91 -3.38
CA GLN A 214 5.48 9.39 -4.62
C GLN A 214 6.83 10.06 -4.35
N GLN A 215 7.81 9.76 -5.20
CA GLN A 215 9.07 10.48 -5.27
C GLN A 215 9.29 10.97 -6.70
N ALA A 216 9.56 12.27 -6.84
CA ALA A 216 9.90 12.90 -8.11
C ALA A 216 11.39 13.25 -8.17
N ASP A 217 11.82 13.73 -9.34
CA ASP A 217 13.14 14.32 -9.58
C ASP A 217 14.32 13.37 -9.32
N LEU A 218 14.11 12.07 -9.53
CA LEU A 218 15.15 11.05 -9.41
C LEU A 218 15.99 11.04 -10.68
N ALA A 219 17.21 11.59 -10.59
CA ALA A 219 18.08 11.69 -11.75
C ALA A 219 18.45 10.29 -12.28
N THR A 220 18.56 10.17 -13.60
CA THR A 220 19.09 9.00 -14.29
C THR A 220 20.61 8.86 -14.09
N ASP A 221 21.18 7.77 -14.58
CA ASP A 221 22.58 7.35 -14.45
C ASP A 221 23.07 7.12 -13.00
N GLN A 222 22.14 6.77 -12.11
CA GLN A 222 22.46 6.45 -10.71
C GLN A 222 21.48 5.46 -10.09
N GLN A 223 21.88 4.94 -8.93
CA GLN A 223 21.05 4.11 -8.07
C GLN A 223 20.45 4.95 -6.94
N HIS A 224 19.15 4.77 -6.72
CA HIS A 224 18.38 5.33 -5.61
C HIS A 224 18.02 4.22 -4.64
N ILE A 225 18.30 4.42 -3.36
CA ILE A 225 17.94 3.50 -2.28
C ILE A 225 16.70 4.02 -1.58
N ILE A 226 15.61 3.25 -1.66
CA ILE A 226 14.34 3.55 -0.99
C ILE A 226 14.35 2.75 0.31
N ARG A 227 14.39 3.46 1.45
CA ARG A 227 14.29 2.87 2.78
C ARG A 227 12.84 2.88 3.21
N VAL A 228 12.37 1.72 3.63
CA VAL A 228 11.00 1.52 4.11
C VAL A 228 11.02 0.73 5.41
N LYS A 229 9.94 0.82 6.18
CA LYS A 229 9.80 0.09 7.43
C LYS A 229 8.46 -0.64 7.44
N ALA A 230 8.45 -1.88 7.92
CA ALA A 230 7.18 -2.59 8.11
C ALA A 230 6.33 -1.83 9.12
N PHE A 231 5.07 -1.60 8.78
CA PHE A 231 4.17 -0.80 9.59
C PHE A 231 3.16 -1.69 10.31
N GLY A 232 2.75 -1.32 11.53
CA GLY A 232 1.89 -2.15 12.40
C GLY A 232 2.61 -3.26 13.16
N GLY A 233 3.91 -3.48 12.88
CA GLY A 233 4.63 -4.65 13.37
C GLY A 233 4.00 -5.95 12.88
N LEU A 234 4.67 -7.06 13.09
CA LEU A 234 4.04 -8.34 12.82
C LEU A 234 3.04 -8.66 13.94
N GLN A 235 1.95 -9.33 13.60
CA GLN A 235 0.90 -9.70 14.54
C GLN A 235 0.81 -11.22 14.67
N LEU A 236 0.46 -11.69 15.85
CA LEU A 236 0.22 -13.11 16.13
C LEU A 236 -1.07 -13.23 16.92
N CYS A 237 -2.09 -13.85 16.31
CA CYS A 237 -3.32 -14.23 16.99
C CYS A 237 -3.21 -15.70 17.42
N ILE A 238 -3.47 -15.97 18.70
CA ILE A 238 -3.37 -17.31 19.28
C ILE A 238 -4.70 -17.65 19.95
N ARG A 239 -5.45 -18.56 19.34
CA ARG A 239 -6.69 -19.09 19.92
C ARG A 239 -6.37 -20.22 20.89
N LEU A 240 -6.65 -20.02 22.17
CA LEU A 240 -6.49 -21.02 23.21
C LEU A 240 -7.86 -21.52 23.67
N ALA A 241 -8.00 -22.84 23.84
CA ALA A 241 -9.18 -23.42 24.47
C ALA A 241 -9.11 -23.15 25.97
N CYS A 242 -9.74 -22.07 26.38
CA CYS A 242 -9.85 -21.61 27.75
C CYS A 242 -11.27 -21.09 27.90
N ASP A 243 -12.05 -21.68 28.81
CA ASP A 243 -13.40 -21.21 29.11
C ASP A 243 -13.27 -19.89 29.90
N PRO A 244 -13.57 -18.73 29.28
CA PRO A 244 -13.39 -17.45 29.94
C PRO A 244 -14.40 -17.24 31.07
N ALA A 245 -15.51 -18.00 31.10
CA ALA A 245 -16.50 -17.95 32.16
C ALA A 245 -16.09 -18.74 33.41
N ALA A 246 -15.05 -19.59 33.32
CA ALA A 246 -14.52 -20.31 34.46
C ALA A 246 -13.76 -19.34 35.38
N ALA A 247 -14.24 -19.17 36.61
CA ALA A 247 -13.66 -18.24 37.58
C ALA A 247 -12.18 -18.52 37.93
N GLU A 248 -11.71 -19.75 37.70
CA GLU A 248 -10.31 -20.13 37.89
C GLU A 248 -9.38 -19.64 36.77
N SER A 249 -9.92 -19.31 35.59
CA SER A 249 -9.16 -18.86 34.43
C SER A 249 -9.07 -17.33 34.32
N MET A 250 -9.89 -16.58 35.06
CA MET A 250 -9.98 -15.11 34.93
C MET A 250 -8.69 -14.37 35.26
N ASP A 251 -7.85 -14.94 36.12
CA ASP A 251 -6.57 -14.37 36.54
C ASP A 251 -5.37 -14.91 35.71
N ASP A 252 -5.63 -15.74 34.69
CA ASP A 252 -4.58 -16.29 33.85
C ASP A 252 -3.86 -15.19 33.09
N ARG A 253 -2.53 -15.21 33.16
CA ARG A 253 -1.68 -14.28 32.40
C ARG A 253 -0.94 -15.01 31.29
N PHE A 254 -1.02 -14.46 30.09
CA PHE A 254 -0.34 -14.94 28.89
C PHE A 254 0.82 -14.01 28.56
N VAL A 255 2.05 -14.53 28.61
CA VAL A 255 3.26 -13.73 28.36
C VAL A 255 3.94 -14.24 27.09
N LEU A 256 4.00 -13.39 26.07
CA LEU A 256 4.76 -13.64 24.86
C LEU A 256 6.08 -12.88 24.94
N THR A 257 7.21 -13.59 24.83
CA THR A 257 8.56 -12.99 24.92
C THR A 257 9.39 -13.41 23.72
N SER A 258 10.16 -12.48 23.14
CA SER A 258 11.15 -12.81 22.11
C SER A 258 12.43 -13.39 22.72
N THR A 259 13.10 -14.30 22.00
CA THR A 259 14.34 -14.93 22.47
C THR A 259 15.48 -13.91 22.69
N ASP A 260 15.48 -12.79 21.97
CA ASP A 260 16.45 -11.70 22.12
C ASP A 260 16.11 -10.72 23.27
N GLY A 261 14.96 -10.92 23.95
CA GLY A 261 14.47 -10.09 25.04
C GLY A 261 14.02 -8.68 24.64
N THR A 262 14.00 -8.35 23.34
CA THR A 262 13.61 -7.02 22.86
C THR A 262 12.10 -6.80 22.82
N TYR A 263 11.31 -7.88 22.91
CA TYR A 263 9.86 -7.83 22.95
C TYR A 263 9.34 -8.69 24.11
N ARG A 264 8.41 -8.12 24.86
CA ARG A 264 7.63 -8.80 25.89
C ARG A 264 6.26 -8.14 25.97
N GLU A 265 5.21 -8.91 25.74
CA GLU A 265 3.83 -8.46 25.91
C GLU A 265 3.11 -9.44 26.82
N GLU A 266 2.20 -8.91 27.62
CA GLU A 266 1.43 -9.66 28.61
C GLU A 266 -0.04 -9.35 28.43
N LYS A 267 -0.86 -10.40 28.45
CA LYS A 267 -2.31 -10.34 28.29
C LYS A 267 -2.99 -11.18 29.36
N THR A 268 -4.26 -10.93 29.58
CA THR A 268 -5.15 -11.62 30.51
C THR A 268 -6.36 -12.15 29.75
N VAL A 269 -7.11 -13.07 30.37
CA VAL A 269 -8.39 -13.53 29.79
C VAL A 269 -9.34 -12.36 29.57
N SER A 270 -9.34 -11.38 30.47
CA SER A 270 -10.19 -10.18 30.35
C SER A 270 -9.83 -9.28 29.17
N ASP A 271 -8.62 -9.36 28.63
CA ASP A 271 -8.22 -8.52 27.49
C ASP A 271 -8.83 -8.99 26.17
N ASP A 272 -9.20 -10.27 26.06
CA ASP A 272 -9.62 -10.89 24.80
C ASP A 272 -10.86 -11.81 24.97
N GLU A 273 -11.66 -11.63 26.04
CA GLU A 273 -12.89 -12.40 26.28
C GLU A 273 -14.00 -12.01 25.30
N ARG A 274 -14.54 -13.01 24.59
CA ARG A 274 -15.76 -12.90 23.80
C ARG A 274 -16.91 -13.59 24.52
N PRO A 275 -17.95 -12.86 24.98
CA PRO A 275 -19.06 -13.47 25.71
C PRO A 275 -19.73 -14.61 24.93
N GLY A 276 -19.73 -15.81 25.52
CA GLY A 276 -20.31 -17.01 24.92
C GLY A 276 -19.38 -17.79 23.99
N ASP A 277 -18.09 -17.43 23.93
CA ASP A 277 -17.04 -18.21 23.28
C ASP A 277 -16.26 -19.05 24.30
N ASP A 278 -15.98 -20.33 24.01
CA ASP A 278 -15.21 -21.24 24.89
C ASP A 278 -13.69 -21.13 24.66
N TYR A 279 -13.27 -19.99 24.12
CA TYR A 279 -11.90 -19.73 23.68
C TYR A 279 -11.49 -18.30 24.01
N VAL A 280 -10.18 -18.12 24.15
CA VAL A 280 -9.54 -16.80 24.24
C VAL A 280 -8.68 -16.61 22.99
N ASP A 281 -8.89 -15.51 22.28
CA ASP A 281 -8.16 -15.14 21.07
C ASP A 281 -7.09 -14.09 21.43
N LEU A 282 -5.85 -14.49 21.72
CA LEU A 282 -4.80 -13.56 22.16
C LEU A 282 -4.14 -12.84 20.97
N HIS A 283 -4.27 -11.52 20.90
CA HIS A 283 -3.75 -10.70 19.78
C HIS A 283 -2.46 -9.94 20.11
N PHE A 284 -1.31 -10.53 19.80
CA PHE A 284 0.01 -9.88 19.97
C PHE A 284 0.38 -9.04 18.75
N SER A 285 0.97 -7.86 18.95
CA SER A 285 1.39 -6.96 17.86
C SER A 285 2.84 -6.49 18.03
N GLY A 286 3.39 -5.76 17.07
CA GLY A 286 4.77 -5.23 17.22
C GLY A 286 5.87 -6.30 17.11
N LEU A 287 5.55 -7.49 16.61
CA LEU A 287 6.51 -8.59 16.50
C LEU A 287 7.53 -8.33 15.38
N LYS A 288 8.73 -8.86 15.54
CA LYS A 288 9.82 -8.92 14.55
C LYS A 288 9.81 -10.25 13.78
N SER A 289 10.09 -10.21 12.48
CA SER A 289 10.01 -11.36 11.55
C SER A 289 11.14 -12.36 11.72
N ASP A 290 12.29 -11.86 12.13
CA ASP A 290 13.53 -12.60 12.32
C ASP A 290 13.69 -13.13 13.75
N ALA A 291 12.77 -12.76 14.66
CA ALA A 291 12.76 -13.23 16.03
C ALA A 291 12.05 -14.58 16.21
N SER A 292 12.42 -15.27 17.27
CA SER A 292 11.71 -16.42 17.82
C SER A 292 10.98 -16.02 19.09
N TYR A 293 9.85 -16.67 19.37
CA TYR A 293 8.99 -16.34 20.50
C TYR A 293 8.69 -17.55 21.38
N THR A 294 8.44 -17.25 22.65
CA THR A 294 8.00 -18.19 23.67
C THR A 294 6.72 -17.65 24.29
N LEU A 295 5.64 -18.44 24.29
CA LEU A 295 4.39 -18.13 24.97
C LEU A 295 4.28 -18.96 26.25
N GLN A 296 4.04 -18.28 27.37
CA GLN A 296 3.83 -18.91 28.67
C GLN A 296 2.50 -18.48 29.28
N VAL A 297 1.85 -19.38 30.00
CA VAL A 297 0.62 -19.16 30.78
C VAL A 297 0.95 -19.25 32.26
N PHE A 298 0.43 -18.29 33.03
CA PHE A 298 0.55 -18.26 34.48
C PHE A 298 -0.86 -18.40 35.07
N GLU A 299 -1.24 -19.62 35.46
CA GLU A 299 -2.61 -20.01 35.87
C GLU A 299 -3.02 -19.50 37.26
N SER A 300 -2.08 -19.12 38.11
CA SER A 300 -2.34 -18.58 39.46
C SER A 300 -1.09 -18.02 40.11
N GLU A 301 -1.27 -17.15 41.11
CA GLU A 301 -0.16 -16.57 41.87
C GLU A 301 0.62 -17.68 42.62
N GLY A 302 1.82 -17.99 42.12
CA GLY A 302 2.74 -18.97 42.73
C GLY A 302 2.81 -20.33 42.04
N ALA A 303 1.97 -20.61 41.05
CA ALA A 303 2.14 -21.76 40.17
C ALA A 303 3.35 -21.57 39.23
N ALA A 304 4.00 -22.67 38.84
CA ALA A 304 5.04 -22.60 37.81
C ALA A 304 4.39 -22.32 36.44
N PRO A 305 4.96 -21.44 35.61
CA PRO A 305 4.38 -21.14 34.30
C PRO A 305 4.35 -22.37 33.40
N VAL A 306 3.27 -22.50 32.64
CA VAL A 306 3.11 -23.52 31.59
C VAL A 306 3.55 -22.92 30.26
N THR A 307 4.55 -23.52 29.62
CA THR A 307 5.01 -23.08 28.29
C THR A 307 4.16 -23.73 27.20
N ILE A 308 3.47 -22.93 26.38
CA ILE A 308 2.66 -23.40 25.25
C ILE A 308 3.55 -23.74 24.05
N PHE A 309 4.49 -22.85 23.74
CA PHE A 309 5.57 -23.10 22.79
C PHE A 309 6.81 -22.31 23.19
N GLU A 310 7.97 -22.79 22.75
CA GLU A 310 9.27 -22.24 23.14
C GLU A 310 10.15 -21.97 21.91
N ASN A 311 10.71 -20.76 21.84
CA ASN A 311 11.68 -20.32 20.83
C ASN A 311 11.25 -20.64 19.38
N VAL A 312 9.96 -20.50 19.08
CA VAL A 312 9.42 -20.76 17.74
C VAL A 312 9.65 -19.53 16.86
N PRO A 313 10.32 -19.65 15.70
CA PRO A 313 10.51 -18.53 14.78
C PRO A 313 9.18 -17.93 14.34
N TYR A 314 9.09 -16.60 14.23
CA TYR A 314 7.87 -15.94 13.81
C TYR A 314 7.33 -16.49 12.48
N ALA A 315 8.19 -16.76 11.51
CA ALA A 315 7.79 -17.33 10.22
C ALA A 315 7.04 -18.68 10.34
N ARG A 316 7.23 -19.44 11.43
CA ARG A 316 6.48 -20.66 11.73
C ARG A 316 5.15 -20.36 12.43
N LEU A 317 5.11 -19.36 13.31
CA LEU A 317 3.90 -18.93 14.02
C LEU A 317 2.92 -18.22 13.08
N ALA A 318 3.41 -17.38 12.18
CA ALA A 318 2.62 -16.67 11.18
C ALA A 318 1.88 -17.63 10.22
N GLY A 319 2.50 -18.76 9.88
CA GLY A 319 1.87 -19.79 9.06
C GLY A 319 0.82 -20.64 9.80
N LEU A 320 0.69 -20.48 11.12
CA LEU A 320 -0.32 -21.12 11.96
C LEU A 320 -1.44 -20.17 12.36
N SER A 321 -1.22 -18.86 12.26
CA SER A 321 -2.31 -17.89 12.40
C SER A 321 -3.35 -18.25 11.35
N PRO A 322 -4.64 -18.36 11.71
CA PRO A 322 -5.66 -18.56 10.71
C PRO A 322 -5.57 -17.37 9.77
N HIS A 323 -5.00 -17.57 8.58
CA HIS A 323 -5.36 -16.72 7.46
C HIS A 323 -6.87 -16.77 7.44
N THR A 324 -7.50 -15.60 7.67
CA THR A 324 -8.93 -15.36 7.50
C THR A 324 -9.40 -16.30 6.41
N ALA A 325 -10.09 -17.37 6.81
CA ALA A 325 -10.26 -18.55 5.96
C ALA A 325 -10.77 -18.07 4.60
N GLU A 326 -9.95 -18.26 3.57
CA GLU A 326 -10.36 -18.02 2.20
C GLU A 326 -11.71 -18.73 2.00
N SER A 327 -12.68 -17.93 1.57
CA SER A 327 -13.99 -18.30 1.04
C SER A 327 -14.58 -19.62 1.52
N ARG A 328 -15.59 -19.49 2.41
CA ARG A 328 -16.82 -20.27 2.21
C ARG A 328 -17.44 -19.82 0.89
N ASP A 329 -16.93 -20.36 -0.22
CA ASP A 329 -17.62 -20.43 -1.49
C ASP A 329 -18.83 -21.35 -1.31
N GLU A 330 -19.97 -20.82 -0.87
CA GLU A 330 -21.31 -21.34 -1.24
C GLU A 330 -22.33 -20.18 -1.26
N ASP A 331 -22.58 -19.65 -2.46
CA ASP A 331 -23.85 -19.08 -2.93
C ASP A 331 -24.62 -18.11 -2.01
N LEU A 332 -24.05 -16.94 -1.71
CA LEU A 332 -24.83 -15.77 -1.32
C LEU A 332 -24.79 -14.71 -2.42
N VAL A 333 -25.81 -14.74 -3.26
CA VAL A 333 -26.21 -13.63 -4.12
C VAL A 333 -26.53 -12.45 -3.20
N LEU A 334 -25.56 -11.56 -2.98
CA LEU A 334 -25.78 -10.27 -2.33
C LEU A 334 -26.51 -9.37 -3.33
N GLU A 335 -27.83 -9.30 -3.20
CA GLU A 335 -28.55 -8.11 -3.64
C GLU A 335 -27.97 -6.92 -2.88
N ALA A 336 -27.50 -5.92 -3.62
CA ALA A 336 -26.96 -4.68 -3.07
C ALA A 336 -28.04 -4.00 -2.22
N ALA A 337 -27.97 -4.18 -0.90
CA ALA A 337 -28.63 -3.31 0.04
C ALA A 337 -27.71 -2.11 0.24
N ASP A 338 -28.11 -0.97 -0.33
CA ASP A 338 -27.64 0.35 0.08
C ASP A 338 -27.90 0.49 1.58
N ALA A 339 -26.91 0.13 2.40
CA ALA A 339 -26.92 0.47 3.81
C ALA A 339 -26.62 1.97 3.90
N GLU A 340 -27.70 2.78 3.89
CA GLU A 340 -27.66 4.18 4.27
C GLU A 340 -27.06 4.28 5.67
N PHE A 341 -25.78 4.63 5.72
CA PHE A 341 -25.13 5.21 6.89
C PHE A 341 -25.77 6.59 7.07
N ALA A 342 -26.93 6.63 7.74
CA ALA A 342 -27.73 7.82 7.86
C ALA A 342 -26.94 8.91 8.60
N GLU A 343 -26.69 10.01 7.88
CA GLU A 343 -26.21 11.27 8.44
C GLU A 343 -27.26 11.80 9.43
N ASP A 344 -27.02 11.62 10.72
CA ASP A 344 -27.81 12.25 11.78
C ASP A 344 -27.37 13.72 11.88
N ALA A 345 -27.93 14.56 11.00
CA ALA A 345 -27.72 16.00 11.02
C ALA A 345 -28.40 16.61 12.26
N PRO A 346 -27.77 17.60 12.94
CA PRO A 346 -28.40 18.24 14.09
C PRO A 346 -29.59 19.08 13.64
N GLU A 347 -30.78 18.79 14.17
CA GLU A 347 -31.97 19.65 14.02
C GLU A 347 -31.69 21.02 14.66
N ASP A 348 -31.54 22.04 13.81
CA ASP A 348 -31.52 23.44 14.18
C ASP A 348 -32.83 23.81 14.90
N GLY A 349 -32.73 24.02 16.21
CA GLY A 349 -33.80 24.56 17.04
C GLY A 349 -34.12 26.01 16.66
N ALA A 350 -35.09 26.18 15.77
CA ALA A 350 -35.66 27.48 15.46
C ALA A 350 -36.36 28.07 16.70
N ALA A 351 -35.81 29.19 17.16
CA ALA A 351 -36.38 30.05 18.19
C ALA A 351 -37.76 30.57 17.75
N ASP A 352 -38.78 30.26 18.55
CA ASP A 352 -40.09 30.89 18.49
C ASP A 352 -40.01 32.31 19.08
N ALA A 353 -40.19 33.30 18.20
CA ALA A 353 -40.32 34.70 18.55
C ALA A 353 -41.50 35.30 17.77
N GLY A 354 -42.49 35.84 18.50
CA GLY A 354 -43.53 36.75 17.99
C GLY A 354 -44.95 36.29 18.34
N GLU A 355 -45.51 36.75 19.46
CA GLU A 355 -46.40 37.93 19.58
C GLU A 355 -47.82 37.75 19.01
N ALA A 356 -48.81 37.65 19.92
CA ALA A 356 -49.95 38.59 20.06
C ALA A 356 -50.86 38.20 21.23
#